data_AF-M5U415-F1
#
_entry.id   AF-M5U415-F1
#
_cell.length_a   1.000
_cell.length_b   1.000
_cell.length_c   1.000
_cell.angle_alpha   90.00
_cell.angle_beta   90.00
_cell.angle_gamma   90.00
#
_symmetry.space_group_name_H-M   'P 1'
#
loop_
_entity.id
_entity.type
_entity.pdbx_description
1 polymer ?
#
loop_
_entity_poly.entity_id
_entity_poly.type
_entity_poly.pdbx_seq_one_letter_code
_entity_poly.pdbx_strand_id
1 'polypeptide(L)'
;MRRLVRTLLTIVAAGLIYFRLTRADATSGITVLFGRWDVLVVSLLSAGVFALAIADLIERAGRKVTFVAGMVLLVASLMSVNIPSLLPLFGGSGWMMATAIRTMIARTVMSAVMLLATLLTGTGNAPATKAPFEFANIGMPIAAIGIALFMPAAYVDSIAEGSRIEIRKALQSQRYSLAKHHVDVLRQLSPNAAVDEHPLGSLSCDLAETVVRLQSVADRPLPRRASSSQIGQRVTVLMQLDRNKETARLLNRLTHGPRFEPISLDYLGLCYQRMERYQESLHAYRASLEYWQTQPDDDRRRASLESAWKGIGFAARRLNERVLEETAYQTLVEISPAAPNHLLLAQCYREHQKTQLASVHTTMAAELSPDLQTQADSMLSSMATDHFGCLLIPRR
;
A
#
# COMPACT_ATOMS: atom_id res chain seq x y z
N MET A 1 13.59 26.48 -33.51
CA MET A 1 12.13 26.28 -33.68
C MET A 1 11.73 24.82 -33.96
N ARG A 2 12.18 24.16 -35.04
CA ARG A 2 11.78 22.75 -35.36
C ARG A 2 12.11 21.71 -34.27
N ARG A 3 13.26 21.80 -33.57
CA ARG A 3 13.59 20.90 -32.44
C ARG A 3 12.66 21.10 -31.23
N LEU A 4 12.32 22.34 -30.94
CA LEU A 4 11.44 22.72 -29.81
C LEU A 4 10.00 22.22 -30.01
N VAL A 5 9.45 22.40 -31.22
CA VAL A 5 8.12 21.85 -31.58
C VAL A 5 8.10 20.32 -31.50
N ARG A 6 9.20 19.68 -31.86
CA ARG A 6 9.36 18.22 -31.82
C ARG A 6 9.37 17.68 -30.39
N THR A 7 10.20 18.24 -29.51
CA THR A 7 10.25 17.86 -28.09
C THR A 7 8.92 18.13 -27.39
N LEU A 8 8.25 19.24 -27.73
CA LEU A 8 6.91 19.54 -27.23
C LEU A 8 5.90 18.47 -27.65
N LEU A 9 5.95 18.00 -28.90
CA LEU A 9 5.04 16.97 -29.39
C LEU A 9 5.24 15.62 -28.69
N THR A 10 6.47 15.22 -28.39
CA THR A 10 6.75 13.99 -27.60
C THR A 10 6.24 14.12 -26.18
N ILE A 11 6.50 15.25 -25.53
CA ILE A 11 6.03 15.51 -24.16
C ILE A 11 4.50 15.54 -24.13
N VAL A 12 3.86 16.13 -25.15
CA VAL A 12 2.39 16.16 -25.27
C VAL A 12 1.83 14.79 -25.57
N ALA A 13 2.46 13.97 -26.43
CA ALA A 13 2.01 12.61 -26.73
C ALA A 13 2.18 11.67 -25.51
N ALA A 14 3.35 11.69 -24.87
CA ALA A 14 3.60 10.96 -23.63
C ALA A 14 2.68 11.45 -22.51
N GLY A 15 2.45 12.76 -22.41
CA GLY A 15 1.53 13.38 -21.47
C GLY A 15 0.07 13.03 -21.72
N LEU A 16 -0.37 12.91 -22.98
CA LEU A 16 -1.72 12.50 -23.36
C LEU A 16 -1.95 11.01 -23.09
N ILE A 17 -0.97 10.17 -23.40
CA ILE A 17 -1.02 8.73 -23.10
C ILE A 17 -1.02 8.54 -21.58
N TYR A 18 -0.12 9.24 -20.87
CA TYR A 18 -0.09 9.26 -19.40
C TYR A 18 -1.43 9.73 -18.83
N PHE A 19 -1.94 10.90 -19.24
CA PHE A 19 -3.22 11.46 -18.78
C PHE A 19 -4.41 10.54 -19.06
N ARG A 20 -4.40 9.80 -20.18
CA ARG A 20 -5.45 8.82 -20.50
C ARG A 20 -5.34 7.57 -19.64
N LEU A 21 -4.12 7.07 -19.41
CA LEU A 21 -3.86 5.93 -18.51
C LEU A 21 -4.11 6.28 -17.04
N THR A 22 -3.93 7.54 -16.65
CA THR A 22 -4.12 8.05 -15.29
C THR A 22 -5.43 8.80 -15.10
N ARG A 23 -6.35 8.77 -16.08
CA ARG A 23 -7.68 9.43 -15.97
C ARG A 23 -8.59 8.82 -14.89
N ALA A 24 -8.10 7.85 -14.12
CA ALA A 24 -8.78 7.35 -12.95
C ALA A 24 -8.59 8.33 -11.79
N ASP A 25 -9.64 8.39 -10.97
CA ASP A 25 -9.84 9.23 -9.80
C ASP A 25 -8.51 9.60 -9.11
N ALA A 26 -7.98 10.78 -9.43
CA ALA A 26 -6.65 11.24 -8.98
C ALA A 26 -6.53 11.26 -7.45
N THR A 27 -7.67 11.24 -6.76
CA THR A 27 -7.77 11.17 -5.30
C THR A 27 -7.48 9.78 -4.74
N SER A 28 -7.70 8.73 -5.52
CA SER A 28 -7.59 7.33 -5.07
C SER A 28 -6.22 6.69 -5.36
N GLY A 29 -5.44 7.25 -6.30
CA GLY A 29 -4.18 6.66 -6.75
C GLY A 29 -4.33 5.34 -7.54
N ILE A 30 -5.57 4.93 -7.81
CA ILE A 30 -5.90 3.72 -8.58
C ILE A 30 -5.86 4.07 -10.07
N THR A 31 -5.14 3.30 -10.87
CA THR A 31 -5.06 3.48 -12.33
C THR A 31 -5.91 2.42 -13.03
N VAL A 32 -6.76 2.81 -13.99
CA VAL A 32 -7.49 1.82 -14.80
C VAL A 32 -6.46 0.86 -15.41
N LEU A 33 -6.71 -0.45 -15.32
CA LEU A 33 -5.85 -1.55 -15.77
C LEU A 33 -4.64 -1.89 -14.87
N PHE A 34 -3.91 -0.89 -14.37
CA PHE A 34 -2.68 -1.13 -13.60
C PHE A 34 -2.90 -1.21 -12.09
N GLY A 35 -4.07 -0.81 -11.58
CA GLY A 35 -4.42 -0.90 -10.15
C GLY A 35 -3.74 0.17 -9.30
N ARG A 36 -2.46 0.43 -9.52
CA ARG A 36 -1.65 1.47 -8.87
C ARG A 36 -0.69 2.13 -9.86
N TRP A 37 -0.25 3.34 -9.53
CA TRP A 37 0.68 4.10 -10.37
C TRP A 37 2.09 3.49 -10.42
N ASP A 38 2.55 2.87 -9.34
CA ASP A 38 3.87 2.25 -9.25
C ASP A 38 3.98 1.01 -10.15
N VAL A 39 2.91 0.20 -10.25
CA VAL A 39 2.81 -0.93 -11.18
C VAL A 39 2.96 -0.47 -12.64
N LEU A 40 2.35 0.67 -13.00
CA LEU A 40 2.51 1.29 -14.32
C LEU A 40 3.97 1.68 -14.56
N VAL A 41 4.61 2.35 -13.60
CA VAL A 41 6.01 2.78 -13.70
C VAL A 41 6.94 1.58 -13.89
N VAL A 42 6.81 0.54 -13.06
CA VAL A 42 7.61 -0.69 -13.19
C VAL A 42 7.40 -1.35 -14.56
N SER A 43 6.16 -1.39 -15.04
CA SER A 43 5.83 -1.96 -16.36
C SER A 43 6.44 -1.16 -17.51
N LEU A 44 6.44 0.17 -17.43
CA LEU A 44 7.04 1.04 -18.46
C LEU A 44 8.57 0.96 -18.44
N LEU A 45 9.19 0.94 -17.26
CA LEU A 45 10.63 0.81 -17.11
C LEU A 45 11.15 -0.52 -17.62
N SER A 46 10.48 -1.64 -17.29
CA SER A 46 10.85 -2.96 -17.81
C SER A 46 10.65 -3.05 -19.32
N ALA A 47 9.57 -2.44 -19.84
CA ALA A 47 9.31 -2.34 -21.29
C ALA A 47 10.34 -1.46 -22.01
N GLY A 48 11.01 -0.53 -21.32
CA GLY A 48 12.04 0.35 -21.89
C GLY A 48 13.20 -0.41 -22.52
N VAL A 49 13.69 -1.47 -21.85
CA VAL A 49 14.78 -2.31 -22.36
C VAL A 49 14.39 -2.98 -23.68
N PHE A 50 13.16 -3.51 -23.74
CA PHE A 50 12.60 -4.10 -24.94
C PHE A 50 12.36 -3.07 -26.05
N ALA A 51 11.86 -1.88 -25.69
CA ALA A 51 11.60 -0.80 -26.62
C ALA A 51 12.87 -0.28 -27.29
N LEU A 52 13.99 -0.20 -26.55
CA LEU A 52 15.30 0.15 -27.09
C LEU A 52 15.80 -0.89 -28.10
N ALA A 53 15.64 -2.18 -27.80
CA ALA A 53 15.99 -3.27 -28.72
C ALA A 53 15.22 -3.20 -30.04
N ILE A 54 13.91 -2.97 -29.96
CA ILE A 54 13.06 -2.78 -31.15
C ILE A 54 13.44 -1.52 -31.92
N ALA A 55 13.70 -0.42 -31.22
CA ALA A 55 14.07 0.84 -31.85
C ALA A 55 15.37 0.70 -32.66
N ASP A 56 16.39 0.05 -32.12
CA ASP A 56 17.65 -0.23 -32.83
C ASP A 56 17.42 -1.12 -34.07
N LEU A 57 16.61 -2.18 -33.93
CA LEU A 57 16.29 -3.08 -35.05
C LEU A 57 15.57 -2.34 -36.20
N ILE A 58 14.62 -1.47 -35.86
CA ILE A 58 13.83 -0.71 -36.83
C ILE A 58 14.64 0.44 -37.44
N GLU A 59 15.54 1.07 -36.69
CA GLU A 59 16.41 2.13 -37.19
C GLU A 59 17.34 1.62 -38.30
N ARG A 60 17.84 0.38 -38.18
CA ARG A 60 18.62 -0.29 -39.24
C ARG A 60 17.85 -0.49 -40.55
N ALA A 61 16.51 -0.57 -40.50
CA ALA A 61 15.65 -0.71 -41.69
C ALA A 61 15.42 0.62 -42.44
N GLY A 62 15.88 1.75 -41.89
CA GLY A 62 15.83 3.06 -42.52
C GLY A 62 14.64 3.93 -42.08
N ARG A 63 14.84 5.24 -42.22
CA ARG A 63 13.97 6.28 -41.62
C ARG A 63 12.49 6.22 -42.01
N LYS A 64 12.17 5.84 -43.26
CA LYS A 64 10.78 5.71 -43.72
C LYS A 64 10.07 4.57 -42.99
N VAL A 65 10.76 3.45 -42.78
CA VAL A 65 10.23 2.30 -42.03
C VAL A 65 10.02 2.67 -40.57
N THR A 66 10.99 3.35 -39.95
CA THR A 66 10.88 3.86 -38.58
C THR A 66 9.67 4.76 -38.38
N PHE A 67 9.41 5.68 -39.32
CA PHE A 67 8.24 6.56 -39.26
C PHE A 67 6.92 5.79 -39.34
N VAL A 68 6.78 4.89 -40.31
CA VAL A 68 5.57 4.08 -40.48
C VAL A 68 5.34 3.19 -39.25
N ALA A 69 6.38 2.48 -38.79
CA ALA A 69 6.30 1.62 -37.62
C ALA A 69 5.94 2.40 -36.33
N GLY A 70 6.54 3.58 -36.13
CA GLY A 70 6.21 4.45 -35.01
C GLY A 70 4.74 4.91 -35.02
N MET A 71 4.21 5.27 -36.19
CA MET A 71 2.80 5.65 -36.33
C MET A 71 1.85 4.47 -36.09
N VAL A 72 2.17 3.28 -36.61
CA VAL A 72 1.37 2.06 -36.37
C VAL A 72 1.36 1.71 -34.89
N LEU A 73 2.51 1.74 -34.22
CA LEU A 73 2.60 1.46 -32.78
C LEU A 73 1.89 2.52 -31.93
N LEU A 74 1.92 3.78 -32.34
CA LEU A 74 1.17 4.84 -31.68
C LEU A 74 -0.34 4.59 -31.78
N VAL A 75 -0.85 4.27 -32.98
CA VAL A 75 -2.27 3.92 -33.16
C VAL A 75 -2.63 2.66 -32.36
N ALA A 76 -1.80 1.61 -32.40
CA ALA A 76 -2.00 0.41 -31.61
C ALA A 76 -2.03 0.71 -30.10
N SER A 77 -1.17 1.61 -29.61
CA SER A 77 -1.17 2.02 -28.20
C SER A 77 -2.42 2.80 -27.81
N LEU A 78 -2.98 3.63 -28.72
CA LEU A 78 -4.23 4.33 -28.48
C LEU A 78 -5.43 3.38 -28.48
N MET A 79 -5.42 2.36 -29.35
CA MET A 79 -6.46 1.33 -29.37
C MET A 79 -6.37 0.43 -28.15
N SER A 80 -5.16 0.10 -27.69
CA SER A 80 -4.94 -0.84 -26.59
C SER A 80 -5.44 -0.32 -25.24
N VAL A 81 -5.56 1.00 -25.07
CA VAL A 81 -6.20 1.63 -23.90
C VAL A 81 -7.67 1.24 -23.75
N ASN A 82 -8.34 0.79 -24.81
CA ASN A 82 -9.74 0.31 -24.75
C ASN A 82 -9.84 -1.20 -24.47
N ILE A 83 -8.73 -1.96 -24.45
CA ILE A 83 -8.72 -3.39 -24.12
C ILE A 83 -9.23 -3.72 -22.70
N PRO A 84 -9.07 -2.86 -21.66
CA PRO A 84 -9.51 -3.21 -20.32
C PRO A 84 -11.01 -3.54 -20.21
N SER A 85 -11.87 -3.01 -21.09
CA SER A 85 -13.29 -3.38 -21.12
C SER A 85 -13.54 -4.83 -21.55
N LEU A 86 -12.53 -5.51 -22.12
CA LEU A 86 -12.59 -6.91 -22.54
C LEU A 86 -12.13 -7.88 -21.44
N LEU A 87 -11.47 -7.40 -20.37
CA LEU A 87 -11.00 -8.24 -19.26
C LEU A 87 -12.08 -9.16 -18.66
N PRO A 88 -13.34 -8.70 -18.44
CA PRO A 88 -14.40 -9.55 -17.88
C PRO A 88 -14.76 -10.77 -18.74
N LEU A 89 -14.45 -10.75 -20.04
CA LEU A 89 -14.80 -11.84 -20.95
C LEU A 89 -13.90 -13.08 -20.81
N PHE A 90 -12.74 -12.95 -20.17
CA PHE A 90 -11.72 -14.01 -20.10
C PHE A 90 -11.74 -14.82 -18.78
N GLY A 91 -12.95 -15.13 -18.27
CA GLY A 91 -13.29 -15.57 -16.90
C GLY A 91 -12.66 -16.84 -16.30
N GLY A 92 -11.39 -17.16 -16.56
CA GLY A 92 -10.67 -18.27 -15.90
C GLY A 92 -9.18 -18.01 -15.67
N SER A 93 -8.46 -17.44 -16.64
CA SER A 93 -7.00 -17.22 -16.59
C SER A 93 -6.61 -15.79 -16.16
N GLY A 94 -7.47 -15.15 -15.36
CA GLY A 94 -7.55 -13.70 -15.20
C GLY A 94 -6.23 -12.99 -14.85
N TRP A 95 -5.40 -13.57 -13.98
CA TRP A 95 -4.16 -12.89 -13.56
C TRP A 95 -3.06 -12.91 -14.62
N MET A 96 -2.84 -14.05 -15.29
CA MET A 96 -1.85 -14.17 -16.37
C MET A 96 -2.26 -13.31 -17.56
N MET A 97 -3.54 -13.36 -17.94
CA MET A 97 -4.06 -12.56 -19.03
C MET A 97 -3.97 -11.06 -18.72
N ALA A 98 -4.35 -10.64 -17.51
CA ALA A 98 -4.23 -9.24 -17.10
C ALA A 98 -2.77 -8.76 -17.12
N THR A 99 -1.83 -9.60 -16.69
CA THR A 99 -0.40 -9.30 -16.72
C THR A 99 0.14 -9.23 -18.16
N ALA A 100 -0.28 -10.15 -19.02
CA ALA A 100 0.05 -10.15 -20.45
C ALA A 100 -0.48 -8.88 -21.14
N ILE A 101 -1.71 -8.47 -20.84
CA ILE A 101 -2.31 -7.23 -21.37
C ILE A 101 -1.54 -6.00 -20.89
N ARG A 102 -1.22 -5.90 -19.59
CA ARG A 102 -0.44 -4.78 -19.02
C ARG A 102 0.94 -4.68 -19.67
N THR A 103 1.66 -5.80 -19.77
CA THR A 103 2.99 -5.84 -20.39
C THR A 103 2.94 -5.56 -21.89
N MET A 104 1.89 -6.01 -22.59
CA MET A 104 1.68 -5.66 -24.00
C MET A 104 1.46 -4.15 -24.17
N ILE A 105 0.57 -3.56 -23.36
CA ILE A 105 0.28 -2.12 -23.41
C ILE A 105 1.53 -1.31 -23.09
N ALA A 106 2.23 -1.63 -22.00
CA ALA A 106 3.48 -0.95 -21.62
C ALA A 106 4.54 -1.04 -22.73
N ARG A 107 4.70 -2.21 -23.37
CA ARG A 107 5.60 -2.38 -24.52
C ARG A 107 5.18 -1.53 -25.71
N THR A 108 3.91 -1.56 -26.12
CA THR A 108 3.44 -0.77 -27.26
C THR A 108 3.63 0.73 -27.05
N VAL A 109 3.30 1.23 -25.85
CA VAL A 109 3.49 2.63 -25.46
C VAL A 109 4.97 2.98 -25.48
N MET A 110 5.81 2.18 -24.82
CA MET A 110 7.22 2.50 -24.67
C MET A 110 7.98 2.42 -25.99
N SER A 111 7.66 1.45 -26.85
CA SER A 111 8.18 1.36 -28.22
C SER A 111 7.77 2.55 -29.07
N ALA A 112 6.51 3.00 -28.99
CA ALA A 112 6.04 4.19 -29.70
C ALA A 112 6.80 5.45 -29.23
N VAL A 113 6.98 5.61 -27.91
CA VAL A 113 7.73 6.73 -27.32
C VAL A 113 9.19 6.72 -27.77
N MET A 114 9.85 5.56 -27.76
CA MET A 114 11.26 5.44 -28.16
C MET A 114 11.46 5.70 -29.65
N LEU A 115 10.62 5.12 -30.52
CA LEU A 115 10.69 5.39 -31.97
C LEU A 115 10.39 6.85 -32.30
N LEU A 116 9.45 7.47 -31.58
CA LEU A 116 9.21 8.89 -31.74
C LEU A 116 10.42 9.69 -31.27
N ALA A 117 11.04 9.33 -30.14
CA ALA A 117 12.26 9.98 -29.67
C ALA A 117 13.40 9.90 -30.69
N THR A 118 13.67 8.74 -31.29
CA THR A 118 14.72 8.59 -32.32
C THR A 118 14.43 9.42 -33.58
N LEU A 119 13.18 9.48 -34.03
CA LEU A 119 12.77 10.32 -35.16
C LEU A 119 12.99 11.82 -34.90
N LEU A 120 12.80 12.26 -33.65
CA LEU A 120 12.90 13.68 -33.28
C LEU A 120 14.35 14.12 -33.03
N THR A 121 15.18 13.26 -32.45
CA THR A 121 16.61 13.54 -32.20
C THR A 121 17.41 13.60 -33.50
N GLY A 122 16.97 12.88 -34.54
CA GLY A 122 17.48 13.06 -35.91
C GLY A 122 18.98 12.78 -36.02
N THR A 123 19.44 11.68 -35.42
CA THR A 123 20.81 11.16 -35.39
C THR A 123 21.39 10.79 -36.77
N GLY A 124 20.76 11.18 -37.87
CA GLY A 124 21.02 10.69 -39.22
C GLY A 124 22.45 10.82 -39.76
N ASN A 125 23.34 11.53 -39.07
CA ASN A 125 24.77 11.63 -39.41
C ASN A 125 25.72 11.45 -38.21
N ALA A 126 25.23 11.11 -37.01
CA ALA A 126 26.15 10.81 -35.91
C ALA A 126 26.84 9.47 -36.25
N PRO A 127 28.20 9.39 -36.23
CA PRO A 127 28.88 8.12 -36.44
C PRO A 127 28.30 7.13 -35.44
N ALA A 128 27.97 5.92 -35.93
CA ALA A 128 27.37 4.87 -35.14
C ALA A 128 28.23 4.62 -33.89
N THR A 129 27.95 5.35 -32.81
CA THR A 129 28.45 5.05 -31.48
C THR A 129 27.89 3.67 -31.23
N LYS A 130 28.77 2.65 -31.29
CA LYS A 130 28.41 1.27 -31.01
C LYS A 130 27.45 1.30 -29.84
N ALA A 131 26.20 0.90 -30.09
CA ALA A 131 25.22 0.84 -29.02
C ALA A 131 25.89 0.05 -27.90
N PRO A 132 25.76 0.45 -26.62
CA PRO A 132 26.39 -0.23 -25.50
C PRO A 132 26.00 -1.72 -25.39
N PHE A 133 25.05 -2.16 -26.23
CA PHE A 133 24.57 -3.51 -26.34
C PHE A 133 24.74 -4.01 -27.79
N GLU A 134 25.81 -4.75 -28.08
CA GLU A 134 25.93 -5.50 -29.34
C GLU A 134 24.91 -6.66 -29.32
N PHE A 135 23.76 -6.48 -29.99
CA PHE A 135 22.69 -7.48 -30.18
C PHE A 135 23.10 -8.73 -31.01
N ALA A 136 24.40 -8.97 -31.21
CA ALA A 136 24.89 -10.11 -31.99
C ALA A 136 24.56 -11.46 -31.34
N ASN A 137 24.29 -11.48 -30.02
CA ASN A 137 23.95 -12.69 -29.29
C ASN A 137 22.43 -12.77 -29.05
N ILE A 138 21.81 -13.86 -29.53
CA ILE A 138 20.38 -14.18 -29.36
C ILE A 138 19.96 -14.15 -27.87
N GLY A 139 20.88 -14.36 -26.94
CA GLY A 139 20.59 -14.34 -25.50
C GLY A 139 20.06 -13.00 -24.97
N MET A 140 20.49 -11.86 -25.53
CA MET A 140 20.09 -10.55 -24.99
C MET A 140 18.64 -10.14 -25.31
N PRO A 141 18.09 -10.30 -26.52
CA PRO A 141 16.67 -10.07 -26.76
C PRO A 141 15.79 -11.02 -25.93
N ILE A 142 16.22 -12.27 -25.70
CA ILE A 142 15.53 -13.20 -24.81
C ILE A 142 15.52 -12.65 -23.38
N ALA A 143 16.66 -12.17 -22.88
CA ALA A 143 16.74 -11.55 -21.55
C ALA A 143 15.87 -10.29 -21.44
N ALA A 144 15.85 -9.43 -22.46
CA ALA A 144 15.01 -8.23 -22.49
C ALA A 144 13.52 -8.55 -22.48
N ILE A 145 13.09 -9.58 -23.22
CA ILE A 145 11.71 -10.10 -23.20
C ILE A 145 11.40 -10.67 -21.81
N GLY A 146 12.33 -11.43 -21.23
CA GLY A 146 12.21 -11.97 -19.88
C GLY A 146 12.00 -10.87 -18.85
N ILE A 147 12.86 -9.85 -18.82
CA ILE A 147 12.75 -8.71 -17.90
C ILE A 147 11.41 -7.97 -18.11
N ALA A 148 11.03 -7.70 -19.36
CA ALA A 148 9.79 -7.00 -19.68
C ALA A 148 8.53 -7.77 -19.23
N LEU A 149 8.58 -9.10 -19.17
CA LEU A 149 7.45 -9.95 -18.77
C LEU A 149 7.46 -10.29 -17.27
N PHE A 150 8.58 -10.81 -16.76
CA PHE A 150 8.68 -11.34 -15.40
C PHE A 150 8.73 -10.26 -14.34
N MET A 151 9.42 -9.14 -14.58
CA MET A 151 9.57 -8.10 -13.55
C MET A 151 8.24 -7.45 -13.17
N PRO A 152 7.37 -7.03 -14.12
CA PRO A 152 6.03 -6.54 -13.77
C PRO A 152 5.14 -7.62 -13.16
N ALA A 153 5.24 -8.87 -13.63
CA ALA A 153 4.46 -9.98 -13.09
C ALA A 153 4.77 -10.23 -11.60
N ALA A 154 6.05 -10.35 -11.26
CA ALA A 154 6.51 -10.53 -9.88
C ALA A 154 6.14 -9.33 -8.99
N TYR A 155 6.23 -8.11 -9.53
CA TYR A 155 5.84 -6.92 -8.79
C TYR A 155 4.32 -6.88 -8.53
N VAL A 156 3.49 -7.18 -9.53
CA VAL A 156 2.03 -7.26 -9.37
C VAL A 156 1.64 -8.31 -8.33
N ASP A 157 2.28 -9.49 -8.35
CA ASP A 157 2.03 -10.56 -7.39
C ASP A 157 2.38 -10.11 -5.95
N SER A 158 3.55 -9.48 -5.76
CA SER A 158 3.96 -8.91 -4.47
C SER A 158 2.97 -7.87 -3.94
N ILE A 159 2.50 -6.95 -4.81
CA ILE A 159 1.51 -5.93 -4.43
C ILE A 159 0.14 -6.54 -4.15
N ALA A 160 -0.25 -7.58 -4.90
CA ALA A 160 -1.50 -8.29 -4.68
C ALA A 160 -1.51 -8.97 -3.31
N GLU A 161 -0.41 -9.64 -2.93
CA GLU A 161 -0.29 -10.27 -1.61
C GLU A 161 -0.29 -9.23 -0.48
N GLY A 162 0.47 -8.14 -0.65
CA GLY A 162 0.42 -7.01 0.29
C GLY A 162 -1.00 -6.46 0.45
N SER A 163 -1.76 -6.35 -0.63
CA SER A 163 -3.15 -5.89 -0.59
C SER A 163 -4.06 -6.87 0.15
N ARG A 164 -3.88 -8.20 0.00
CA ARG A 164 -4.63 -9.21 0.78
C ARG A 164 -4.40 -9.05 2.29
N ILE A 165 -3.16 -8.84 2.69
CA ILE A 165 -2.79 -8.61 4.10
C ILE A 165 -3.48 -7.35 4.62
N GLU A 166 -3.45 -6.25 3.86
CA GLU A 166 -4.09 -5.00 4.27
C GLU A 166 -5.63 -5.10 4.29
N ILE A 167 -6.25 -5.88 3.39
CA ILE A 167 -7.69 -6.19 3.47
C ILE A 167 -8.01 -6.90 4.77
N ARG A 168 -7.27 -7.97 5.13
CA ARG A 168 -7.48 -8.71 6.39
C ARG A 168 -7.36 -7.79 7.61
N LYS A 169 -6.29 -6.99 7.68
CA LYS A 169 -6.11 -6.00 8.76
C LYS A 169 -7.24 -4.97 8.82
N ALA A 170 -7.68 -4.47 7.67
CA ALA A 170 -8.77 -3.50 7.60
C ALA A 170 -10.11 -4.13 8.05
N LEU A 171 -10.40 -5.37 7.66
CA LEU A 171 -11.58 -6.11 8.10
C LEU A 171 -11.55 -6.38 9.62
N GLN A 172 -10.42 -6.86 10.15
CA GLN A 172 -10.23 -7.09 11.58
C GLN A 172 -10.41 -5.81 12.41
N SER A 173 -9.96 -4.67 11.89
CA SER A 173 -10.13 -3.36 12.52
C SER A 173 -11.45 -2.64 12.15
N GLN A 174 -12.36 -3.33 11.45
CA GLN A 174 -13.65 -2.82 10.98
C GLN A 174 -13.56 -1.54 10.15
N ARG A 175 -12.45 -1.29 9.47
CA ARG A 175 -12.24 -0.14 8.57
C ARG A 175 -12.76 -0.47 7.17
N TYR A 176 -14.08 -0.62 7.04
CA TYR A 176 -14.73 -1.10 5.81
C TYR A 176 -14.44 -0.24 4.58
N SER A 177 -14.33 1.09 4.73
CA SER A 177 -13.97 1.97 3.62
C SER A 177 -12.55 1.69 3.10
N LEU A 178 -11.59 1.48 4.01
CA LEU A 178 -10.23 1.12 3.66
C LEU A 178 -10.15 -0.29 3.07
N ALA A 179 -10.88 -1.26 3.66
CA ALA A 179 -10.97 -2.61 3.13
C ALA A 179 -11.51 -2.60 1.69
N LYS A 180 -12.57 -1.83 1.44
CA LYS A 180 -13.13 -1.65 0.09
C LYS A 180 -12.10 -1.07 -0.87
N HIS A 181 -11.35 -0.05 -0.45
CA HIS A 181 -10.28 0.53 -1.28
C HIS A 181 -9.23 -0.52 -1.69
N HIS A 182 -8.73 -1.32 -0.74
CA HIS A 182 -7.77 -2.38 -1.07
C HIS A 182 -8.38 -3.50 -1.90
N VAL A 183 -9.65 -3.84 -1.70
CA VAL A 183 -10.39 -4.79 -2.56
C VAL A 183 -10.49 -4.27 -3.99
N ASP A 184 -10.78 -2.99 -4.19
CA ASP A 184 -10.83 -2.38 -5.51
C ASP A 184 -9.47 -2.41 -6.21
N VAL A 185 -8.38 -2.14 -5.49
CA VAL A 185 -7.00 -2.29 -5.99
C VAL A 185 -6.70 -3.75 -6.36
N LEU A 186 -6.95 -4.68 -5.43
CA LEU A 186 -6.67 -6.10 -5.64
C LEU A 186 -7.47 -6.65 -6.81
N ARG A 187 -8.72 -6.22 -7.00
CA ARG A 187 -9.57 -6.67 -8.11
C ARG A 187 -9.01 -6.24 -9.46
N GLN A 188 -8.35 -5.09 -9.53
CA GLN A 188 -7.68 -4.66 -10.75
C GLN A 188 -6.41 -5.43 -11.01
N LEU A 189 -5.66 -5.82 -9.97
CA LEU A 189 -4.42 -6.57 -10.07
C LEU A 189 -4.66 -8.06 -10.38
N SER A 190 -5.58 -8.68 -9.66
CA SER A 190 -5.95 -10.09 -9.72
C SER A 190 -7.48 -10.25 -9.56
N PRO A 191 -8.24 -10.17 -10.67
CA PRO A 191 -9.71 -10.17 -10.64
C PRO A 191 -10.34 -11.41 -10.00
N ASN A 192 -9.65 -12.56 -10.10
CA ASN A 192 -10.11 -13.85 -9.60
C ASN A 192 -9.47 -14.22 -8.25
N ALA A 193 -8.84 -13.27 -7.56
CA ALA A 193 -8.30 -13.53 -6.24
C ALA A 193 -9.42 -13.87 -5.23
N ALA A 194 -9.04 -14.54 -4.15
CA ALA A 194 -9.86 -14.71 -2.97
C ALA A 194 -9.12 -14.14 -1.74
N VAL A 195 -9.87 -13.78 -0.70
CA VAL A 195 -9.37 -13.42 0.62
C VAL A 195 -10.07 -14.31 1.61
N ASP A 196 -9.33 -15.13 2.36
CA ASP A 196 -9.85 -16.09 3.35
C ASP A 196 -11.02 -16.92 2.80
N GLU A 197 -10.81 -17.52 1.62
CA GLU A 197 -11.80 -18.33 0.88
C GLU A 197 -12.99 -17.57 0.28
N HIS A 198 -13.11 -16.27 0.52
CA HIS A 198 -14.17 -15.44 -0.06
C HIS A 198 -13.74 -14.92 -1.44
N PRO A 199 -14.50 -15.21 -2.51
CA PRO A 199 -14.25 -14.62 -3.81
C PRO A 199 -14.27 -13.09 -3.74
N LEU A 200 -13.31 -12.43 -4.40
CA LEU A 200 -13.20 -10.97 -4.31
C LEU A 200 -14.43 -10.24 -4.85
N GLY A 201 -15.17 -10.86 -5.79
CA GLY A 201 -16.41 -10.32 -6.35
C GLY A 201 -17.53 -10.19 -5.31
N SER A 202 -17.77 -11.22 -4.49
CA SER A 202 -18.78 -11.16 -3.43
C SER A 202 -18.35 -10.21 -2.32
N LEU A 203 -17.09 -10.31 -1.86
CA LEU A 203 -16.54 -9.43 -0.84
C LEU A 203 -16.61 -7.94 -1.25
N SER A 204 -16.37 -7.63 -2.52
CA SER A 204 -16.49 -6.28 -3.07
C SER A 204 -17.94 -5.76 -3.00
N CYS A 205 -18.93 -6.60 -3.32
CA CYS A 205 -20.35 -6.24 -3.24
C CYS A 205 -20.77 -6.01 -1.78
N ASP A 206 -20.42 -6.92 -0.87
CA ASP A 206 -20.78 -6.85 0.54
C ASP A 206 -20.18 -5.60 1.22
N LEU A 207 -18.92 -5.29 0.91
CA LEU A 207 -18.25 -4.09 1.39
C LEU A 207 -18.85 -2.83 0.79
N ALA A 208 -19.21 -2.82 -0.50
CA ALA A 208 -19.86 -1.68 -1.12
C ALA A 208 -21.21 -1.38 -0.46
N GLU A 209 -22.04 -2.39 -0.24
CA GLU A 209 -23.32 -2.25 0.48
C GLU A 209 -23.10 -1.75 1.90
N THR A 210 -22.15 -2.34 2.63
CA THR A 210 -21.83 -1.95 4.01
C THR A 210 -21.37 -0.50 4.09
N VAL A 211 -20.51 -0.06 3.18
CA VAL A 211 -20.02 1.31 3.12
C VAL A 211 -21.16 2.28 2.80
N VAL A 212 -22.04 1.97 1.84
CA VAL A 212 -23.21 2.80 1.51
C VAL A 212 -24.14 2.93 2.71
N ARG A 213 -24.42 1.82 3.41
CA ARG A 213 -25.24 1.82 4.63
C ARG A 213 -24.62 2.70 5.72
N LEU A 214 -23.33 2.56 5.98
CA LEU A 214 -22.63 3.36 6.99
C LEU A 214 -22.59 4.84 6.60
N GLN A 215 -22.36 5.17 5.32
CA GLN A 215 -22.42 6.55 4.81
C GLN A 215 -23.80 7.16 5.05
N SER A 216 -24.87 6.42 4.77
CA SER A 216 -26.24 6.89 5.02
C SER A 216 -26.50 7.25 6.50
N VAL A 217 -25.82 6.57 7.44
CA VAL A 217 -25.87 6.90 8.88
C VAL A 217 -24.98 8.09 9.19
N ALA A 218 -23.78 8.15 8.60
CA ALA A 218 -22.79 9.21 8.79
C ALA A 218 -23.25 10.57 8.25
N ASP A 219 -24.13 10.61 7.27
CA ASP A 219 -24.57 11.85 6.62
C ASP A 219 -25.87 12.40 7.22
N ARG A 220 -26.57 11.64 8.07
CA ARG A 220 -27.72 12.15 8.84
C ARG A 220 -27.27 13.28 9.78
N PRO A 221 -27.92 14.46 9.80
CA PRO A 221 -27.53 15.53 10.71
C PRO A 221 -27.69 15.10 12.17
N LEU A 222 -26.70 15.44 13.01
CA LEU A 222 -26.82 15.25 14.45
C LEU A 222 -27.75 16.32 15.04
N PRO A 223 -28.61 15.98 16.02
CA PRO A 223 -29.38 16.97 16.76
C PRO A 223 -28.48 18.03 17.40
N ARG A 224 -28.94 19.29 17.47
CA ARG A 224 -28.18 20.40 18.09
C ARG A 224 -27.75 20.11 19.53
N ARG A 225 -28.54 19.31 20.25
CA ARG A 225 -28.25 18.83 21.61
C ARG A 225 -28.05 17.31 21.65
N ALA A 226 -27.26 16.77 20.72
CA ALA A 226 -26.93 15.35 20.72
C ALA A 226 -26.33 14.91 22.07
N SER A 227 -26.74 13.73 22.55
CA SER A 227 -26.20 13.10 23.76
C SER A 227 -24.80 12.54 23.51
N SER A 228 -24.01 12.28 24.57
CA SER A 228 -22.69 11.63 24.45
C SER A 228 -22.80 10.27 23.72
N SER A 229 -23.87 9.51 23.98
CA SER A 229 -24.14 8.24 23.31
C SER A 229 -24.38 8.39 21.79
N GLN A 230 -25.18 9.37 21.36
CA GLN A 230 -25.42 9.64 19.93
C GLN A 230 -24.13 10.09 19.23
N ILE A 231 -23.31 10.88 19.92
CA ILE A 231 -21.99 11.30 19.44
C ILE A 231 -21.08 10.07 19.31
N GLY A 232 -21.03 9.22 20.33
CA GLY A 232 -20.27 7.96 20.33
C GLY A 232 -20.66 7.03 19.19
N GLN A 233 -21.95 6.82 18.95
CA GLN A 233 -22.43 6.03 17.82
C GLN A 233 -21.99 6.61 16.48
N ARG A 234 -22.04 7.94 16.32
CA ARG A 234 -21.54 8.60 15.12
C ARG A 234 -20.02 8.44 14.96
N VAL A 235 -19.27 8.56 16.05
CA VAL A 235 -17.81 8.32 16.08
C VAL A 235 -17.50 6.92 15.56
N THR A 236 -18.16 5.88 16.07
CA THR A 236 -17.95 4.49 15.62
C THR A 236 -18.15 4.35 14.11
N VAL A 237 -19.26 4.86 13.57
CA VAL A 237 -19.55 4.82 12.13
C VAL A 237 -18.49 5.58 11.33
N LEU A 238 -18.08 6.77 11.77
CA LEU A 238 -17.05 7.54 11.08
C LEU A 238 -15.68 6.85 11.11
N MET A 239 -15.33 6.16 12.20
CA MET A 239 -14.11 5.37 12.30
C MET A 239 -14.11 4.14 11.40
N GLN A 240 -15.27 3.49 11.23
CA GLN A 240 -15.45 2.37 10.30
C GLN A 240 -15.35 2.83 8.83
N LEU A 241 -15.78 4.06 8.54
CA LEU A 241 -15.62 4.72 7.25
C LEU A 241 -14.23 5.35 7.03
N ASP A 242 -13.33 5.24 8.01
CA ASP A 242 -12.01 5.86 8.03
C ASP A 242 -12.01 7.41 7.87
N ARG A 243 -13.11 8.07 8.24
CA ARG A 243 -13.28 9.54 8.22
C ARG A 243 -12.62 10.21 9.45
N ASN A 244 -11.35 9.89 9.70
CA ASN A 244 -10.63 10.21 10.94
C ASN A 244 -10.59 11.73 11.28
N LYS A 245 -10.53 12.61 10.26
CA LYS A 245 -10.60 14.08 10.46
C LYS A 245 -11.93 14.52 11.04
N GLU A 246 -13.04 13.95 10.58
CA GLU A 246 -14.38 14.25 11.07
C GLU A 246 -14.61 13.66 12.45
N THR A 247 -14.14 12.44 12.67
CA THR A 247 -14.15 11.79 13.98
C THR A 247 -13.42 12.64 15.02
N ALA A 248 -12.19 13.09 14.73
CA ALA A 248 -11.41 13.92 15.65
C ALA A 248 -12.12 15.23 16.01
N ARG A 249 -12.72 15.91 15.02
CA ARG A 249 -13.52 17.14 15.27
C ARG A 249 -14.71 16.89 16.19
N LEU A 250 -15.34 15.73 16.06
CA LEU A 250 -16.49 15.35 16.88
C LEU A 250 -16.05 14.96 18.29
N LEU A 251 -14.97 14.19 18.42
CA LEU A 251 -14.37 13.75 19.69
C LEU A 251 -13.84 14.91 20.53
N ASN A 252 -13.30 15.98 19.93
CA ASN A 252 -12.84 17.16 20.67
C ASN A 252 -13.90 17.80 21.57
N ARG A 253 -15.19 17.55 21.31
CA ARG A 253 -16.30 18.03 22.16
C ARG A 253 -16.50 17.19 23.42
N LEU A 254 -15.95 15.98 23.44
CA LEU A 254 -16.02 15.00 24.53
C LEU A 254 -14.71 14.88 25.30
N THR A 255 -13.64 15.55 24.87
CA THR A 255 -12.34 15.48 25.57
C THR A 255 -12.19 16.49 26.70
N HIS A 256 -13.12 17.44 26.83
CA HIS A 256 -13.08 18.47 27.87
C HIS A 256 -14.49 18.94 28.26
N GLY A 257 -14.59 19.64 29.40
CA GLY A 257 -15.80 20.33 29.84
C GLY A 257 -16.86 19.40 30.44
N PRO A 258 -18.14 19.83 30.51
CA PRO A 258 -19.19 19.11 31.23
C PRO A 258 -19.67 17.83 30.55
N ARG A 259 -19.22 17.56 29.31
CA ARG A 259 -19.51 16.33 28.55
C ARG A 259 -18.26 15.47 28.38
N PHE A 260 -17.31 15.61 29.30
CA PHE A 260 -16.06 14.89 29.23
C PHE A 260 -16.31 13.38 29.35
N GLU A 261 -15.88 12.64 28.33
CA GLU A 261 -15.90 11.18 28.27
C GLU A 261 -14.46 10.70 28.14
N PRO A 262 -13.85 10.09 29.17
CA PRO A 262 -12.41 9.78 29.17
C PRO A 262 -11.95 8.91 28.00
N ILE A 263 -12.79 7.95 27.58
CA ILE A 263 -12.50 7.07 26.44
C ILE A 263 -12.36 7.83 25.10
N SER A 264 -12.88 9.05 25.02
CA SER A 264 -12.75 9.88 23.82
C SER A 264 -11.30 10.29 23.54
N LEU A 265 -10.44 10.35 24.58
CA LEU A 265 -9.01 10.65 24.44
C LEU A 265 -8.28 9.52 23.70
N ASP A 266 -8.58 8.26 24.00
CA ASP A 266 -8.00 7.11 23.30
C ASP A 266 -8.39 7.10 21.82
N TYR A 267 -9.68 7.29 21.53
CA TYR A 267 -10.17 7.35 20.16
C TYR A 267 -9.59 8.55 19.39
N LEU A 268 -9.38 9.68 20.07
CA LEU A 268 -8.74 10.84 19.47
C LEU A 268 -7.27 10.55 19.14
N GLY A 269 -6.54 9.90 20.06
CA GLY A 269 -5.20 9.40 19.85
C GLY A 269 -5.11 8.49 18.62
N LEU A 270 -6.02 7.51 18.52
CA LEU A 270 -6.10 6.60 17.37
C LEU A 270 -6.40 7.34 16.06
N CYS A 271 -7.30 8.32 16.07
CA CYS A 271 -7.57 9.15 14.89
C CYS A 271 -6.32 9.89 14.42
N TYR A 272 -5.53 10.45 15.35
CA TYR A 272 -4.28 11.11 15.03
C TYR A 272 -3.22 10.15 14.47
N GLN A 273 -3.10 8.93 15.02
CA GLN A 273 -2.21 7.91 14.44
C GLN A 273 -2.58 7.58 13.00
N ARG A 274 -3.88 7.40 12.72
CA ARG A 274 -4.38 7.10 11.36
C ARG A 274 -4.19 8.24 10.38
N MET A 275 -4.04 9.47 10.87
CA MET A 275 -3.71 10.65 10.07
C MET A 275 -2.21 10.97 10.04
N GLU A 276 -1.37 10.09 10.59
CA GLU A 276 0.09 10.26 10.71
C GLU A 276 0.52 11.50 11.52
N ARG A 277 -0.35 11.94 12.43
CA ARG A 277 -0.14 13.08 13.35
C ARG A 277 0.34 12.57 14.71
N TYR A 278 1.55 12.03 14.74
CA TYR A 278 2.02 11.21 15.87
C TYR A 278 2.27 12.02 17.15
N GLN A 279 2.68 13.28 17.06
CA GLN A 279 2.82 14.15 18.23
C GLN A 279 1.47 14.41 18.91
N GLU A 280 0.43 14.70 18.14
CA GLU A 280 -0.92 14.91 18.69
C GLU A 280 -1.53 13.61 19.22
N SER A 281 -1.22 12.48 18.58
CA SER A 281 -1.57 11.16 19.12
C SER A 281 -0.95 10.93 20.49
N LEU A 282 0.35 11.18 20.61
CA LEU A 282 1.09 11.00 21.86
C LEU A 282 0.51 11.88 22.97
N HIS A 283 0.18 13.14 22.66
CA HIS A 283 -0.45 14.04 23.63
C HIS A 283 -1.83 13.52 24.09
N ALA A 284 -2.68 13.06 23.16
CA ALA A 284 -4.00 12.53 23.50
C ALA A 284 -3.92 11.28 24.40
N TYR A 285 -3.01 10.34 24.10
CA TYR A 285 -2.84 9.15 24.94
C TYR A 285 -2.20 9.47 26.31
N ARG A 286 -1.29 10.44 26.40
CA ARG A 286 -0.76 10.91 27.69
C ARG A 286 -1.87 11.53 28.56
N ALA A 287 -2.75 12.33 27.98
CA ALA A 287 -3.89 12.89 28.71
C ALA A 287 -4.85 11.77 29.19
N SER A 288 -5.06 10.73 28.37
CA SER A 288 -5.83 9.55 28.79
C SER A 288 -5.18 8.83 29.96
N LEU A 289 -3.86 8.61 29.87
CA LEU A 289 -3.07 7.97 30.92
C LEU A 289 -3.15 8.76 32.24
N GLU A 290 -2.96 10.07 32.20
CA GLU A 290 -3.05 10.96 33.37
C GLU A 290 -4.42 10.85 34.04
N TYR A 291 -5.50 10.84 33.26
CA TYR A 291 -6.84 10.65 33.81
C TYR A 291 -6.99 9.29 34.48
N TRP A 292 -6.68 8.20 33.78
CA TRP A 292 -6.91 6.83 34.25
C TRP A 292 -6.00 6.40 35.41
N GLN A 293 -4.82 6.99 35.54
CA GLN A 293 -3.93 6.73 36.68
C GLN A 293 -4.57 7.12 38.02
N THR A 294 -5.41 8.16 38.03
CA THR A 294 -6.07 8.67 39.23
C THR A 294 -7.39 7.97 39.57
N GLN A 295 -7.89 7.10 38.68
CA GLN A 295 -9.16 6.41 38.88
C GLN A 295 -9.00 5.19 39.80
N PRO A 296 -10.10 4.74 40.47
CA PRO A 296 -10.11 3.50 41.23
C PRO A 296 -9.67 2.31 40.40
N ASP A 297 -9.01 1.35 41.02
CA ASP A 297 -8.52 0.16 40.33
C ASP A 297 -9.67 -0.78 39.97
N ASP A 298 -10.06 -0.76 38.70
CA ASP A 298 -11.10 -1.62 38.12
C ASP A 298 -10.72 -2.10 36.71
N ASP A 299 -11.53 -3.00 36.15
CA ASP A 299 -11.30 -3.57 34.82
C ASP A 299 -11.28 -2.49 33.72
N ARG A 300 -12.08 -1.43 33.90
CA ARG A 300 -12.18 -0.33 32.94
C ARG A 300 -10.90 0.51 32.92
N ARG A 301 -10.34 0.80 34.09
CA ARG A 301 -9.05 1.47 34.26
C ARG A 301 -7.96 0.63 33.62
N ARG A 302 -7.87 -0.67 33.93
CA ARG A 302 -6.85 -1.56 33.35
C ARG A 302 -6.91 -1.59 31.82
N ALA A 303 -8.11 -1.78 31.24
CA ALA A 303 -8.30 -1.77 29.79
C ALA A 303 -7.91 -0.42 29.15
N SER A 304 -8.21 0.69 29.82
CA SER A 304 -7.88 2.04 29.31
C SER A 304 -6.39 2.34 29.42
N LEU A 305 -5.72 1.92 30.51
CA LEU A 305 -4.26 2.02 30.64
C LEU A 305 -3.56 1.15 29.59
N GLU A 306 -4.05 -0.06 29.33
CA GLU A 306 -3.53 -0.94 28.27
C GLU A 306 -3.61 -0.25 26.89
N SER A 307 -4.79 0.28 26.56
CA SER A 307 -5.03 1.05 25.33
C SER A 307 -4.08 2.25 25.20
N ALA A 308 -3.94 3.04 26.27
CA ALA A 308 -3.11 4.24 26.29
C ALA A 308 -1.62 3.91 26.12
N TRP A 309 -1.08 2.94 26.86
CA TRP A 309 0.33 2.56 26.75
C TRP A 309 0.67 1.98 25.37
N LYS A 310 -0.22 1.14 24.81
CA LYS A 310 -0.09 0.66 23.44
C LYS A 310 -0.06 1.81 22.43
N GLY A 311 -0.93 2.80 22.61
CA GLY A 311 -0.98 4.02 21.80
C GLY A 311 0.30 4.86 21.90
N ILE A 312 0.81 5.07 23.12
CA ILE A 312 2.06 5.79 23.40
C ILE A 312 3.24 5.07 22.73
N GLY A 313 3.38 3.77 22.92
CA GLY A 313 4.46 2.99 22.32
C GLY A 313 4.46 3.10 20.80
N PHE A 314 3.29 2.98 20.16
CA PHE A 314 3.18 3.14 18.72
C PHE A 314 3.57 4.56 18.25
N ALA A 315 3.10 5.61 18.93
CA ALA A 315 3.42 6.98 18.57
C ALA A 315 4.90 7.30 18.78
N ALA A 316 5.47 6.89 19.92
CA ALA A 316 6.88 7.05 20.26
C ALA A 316 7.80 6.42 19.22
N ARG A 317 7.47 5.20 18.76
CA ARG A 317 8.19 4.52 17.68
C ARG A 317 8.24 5.35 16.40
N ARG A 318 7.09 5.91 15.98
CA ARG A 318 6.97 6.74 14.77
C ARG A 318 7.69 8.08 14.89
N LEU A 319 7.88 8.57 16.12
CA LEU A 319 8.65 9.76 16.46
C LEU A 319 10.14 9.46 16.71
N ASN A 320 10.55 8.18 16.64
CA ASN A 320 11.90 7.72 16.99
C ASN A 320 12.31 8.03 18.45
N GLU A 321 11.33 8.13 19.36
CA GLU A 321 11.53 8.28 20.80
C GLU A 321 11.76 6.91 21.47
N ARG A 322 12.92 6.30 21.21
CA ARG A 322 13.22 4.91 21.60
C ARG A 322 13.02 4.60 23.08
N VAL A 323 13.48 5.48 23.98
CA VAL A 323 13.34 5.26 25.43
C VAL A 323 11.87 5.21 25.83
N LEU A 324 11.06 6.12 25.28
CA LEU A 324 9.63 6.17 25.58
C LEU A 324 8.88 4.96 25.01
N GLU A 325 9.23 4.55 23.79
CA GLU A 325 8.67 3.34 23.17
C GLU A 325 8.91 2.11 24.05
N GLU A 326 10.15 1.90 24.48
CA GLU A 326 10.55 0.77 25.31
C GLU A 326 9.83 0.79 26.65
N THR A 327 9.84 1.93 27.36
CA THR A 327 9.11 2.08 28.62
C THR A 327 7.62 1.80 28.44
N ALA A 328 6.99 2.32 27.38
CA ALA A 328 5.58 2.12 27.13
C ALA A 328 5.21 0.64 26.94
N TYR A 329 6.00 -0.11 26.15
CA TYR A 329 5.71 -1.53 25.92
C TYR A 329 6.12 -2.43 27.10
N GLN A 330 7.14 -2.06 27.89
CA GLN A 330 7.45 -2.73 29.16
C GLN A 330 6.28 -2.60 30.14
N THR A 331 5.82 -1.36 30.38
CA THR A 331 4.69 -1.11 31.26
C THR A 331 3.39 -1.75 30.74
N LEU A 332 3.20 -1.81 29.42
CA LEU A 332 2.07 -2.53 28.82
C LEU A 332 2.06 -4.02 29.20
N VAL A 333 3.21 -4.69 29.14
CA VAL A 333 3.35 -6.11 29.52
C VAL A 333 3.18 -6.30 31.02
N GLU A 334 3.66 -5.37 31.85
CA GLU A 334 3.48 -5.41 33.31
C GLU A 334 1.98 -5.33 33.70
N ILE A 335 1.20 -4.51 33.00
CA ILE A 335 -0.24 -4.34 33.27
C ILE A 335 -1.06 -5.48 32.66
N SER A 336 -0.67 -5.95 31.46
CA SER A 336 -1.41 -6.94 30.67
C SER A 336 -0.42 -7.85 29.92
N PRO A 337 0.02 -8.97 30.53
CA PRO A 337 1.00 -9.90 29.95
C PRO A 337 0.37 -10.83 28.91
N ALA A 338 -0.37 -10.25 27.96
CA ALA A 338 -1.01 -10.96 26.86
C ALA A 338 -0.01 -11.24 25.73
N ALA A 339 -0.22 -12.34 24.99
CA ALA A 339 0.65 -12.74 23.88
C ALA A 339 0.93 -11.61 22.86
N PRO A 340 -0.08 -10.82 22.42
CA PRO A 340 0.17 -9.71 21.50
C PRO A 340 1.03 -8.58 22.11
N ASN A 341 0.96 -8.37 23.42
CA ASN A 341 1.73 -7.33 24.11
C ASN A 341 3.21 -7.75 24.24
N HIS A 342 3.47 -9.03 24.53
CA HIS A 342 4.82 -9.59 24.45
C HIS A 342 5.40 -9.46 23.04
N LEU A 343 4.60 -9.68 22.00
CA LEU A 343 5.07 -9.56 20.62
C LEU A 343 5.40 -8.11 20.22
N LEU A 344 4.64 -7.13 20.71
CA LEU A 344 4.95 -5.71 20.52
C LEU A 344 6.28 -5.33 21.18
N LEU A 345 6.50 -5.77 22.42
CA LEU A 345 7.76 -5.54 23.14
C LEU A 345 8.94 -6.25 22.47
N ALA A 346 8.75 -7.48 22.00
CA ALA A 346 9.76 -8.20 21.23
C ALA A 346 10.15 -7.44 19.96
N GLN A 347 9.16 -6.91 19.24
CA GLN A 347 9.41 -6.09 18.06
C GLN A 347 10.20 -4.82 18.39
N CYS A 348 9.84 -4.12 19.48
CA CYS A 348 10.58 -2.95 19.98
C CYS A 348 12.05 -3.30 20.23
N TYR A 349 12.32 -4.36 21.01
CA TYR A 349 13.68 -4.81 21.30
C TYR A 349 14.46 -5.21 20.05
N ARG A 350 13.83 -5.88 19.10
CA ARG A 350 14.47 -6.24 17.83
C ARG A 350 14.93 -5.00 17.07
N GLU A 351 14.09 -3.98 16.98
CA GLU A 351 14.40 -2.73 16.27
C GLU A 351 15.45 -1.89 17.00
N HIS A 352 15.54 -2.04 18.33
CA HIS A 352 16.59 -1.45 19.16
C HIS A 352 17.85 -2.32 19.26
N GLN A 353 17.93 -3.40 18.48
CA GLN A 353 19.08 -4.34 18.44
C GLN A 353 19.36 -5.06 19.77
N LYS A 354 18.32 -5.22 20.62
CA LYS A 354 18.34 -5.99 21.87
C LYS A 354 17.86 -7.43 21.63
N THR A 355 18.57 -8.15 20.75
CA THR A 355 18.12 -9.43 20.18
C THR A 355 17.81 -10.51 21.22
N GLN A 356 18.55 -10.58 22.33
CA GLN A 356 18.27 -11.53 23.42
C GLN A 356 16.93 -11.26 24.11
N LEU A 357 16.63 -9.99 24.40
CA LEU A 357 15.35 -9.62 25.00
C LEU A 357 14.21 -9.84 24.00
N ALA A 358 14.45 -9.51 22.73
CA ALA A 358 13.49 -9.76 21.66
C ALA A 358 13.14 -11.26 21.55
N SER A 359 14.11 -12.16 21.59
CA SER A 359 13.85 -13.61 21.51
C SER A 359 13.09 -14.15 22.72
N VAL A 360 13.40 -13.67 23.93
CA VAL A 360 12.66 -14.03 25.15
C VAL A 360 11.18 -13.67 25.01
N HIS A 361 10.86 -12.42 24.67
CA HIS A 361 9.47 -12.00 24.55
C HIS A 361 8.77 -12.61 23.32
N THR A 362 9.49 -12.91 22.25
CA THR A 362 8.94 -13.64 21.09
C THR A 362 8.52 -15.05 21.48
N THR A 363 9.35 -15.74 22.27
CA THR A 363 9.07 -17.10 22.77
C THR A 363 7.87 -17.08 23.72
N MET A 364 7.83 -16.12 24.66
CA MET A 364 6.69 -15.95 25.57
C MET A 364 5.38 -15.71 24.82
N ALA A 365 5.40 -14.90 23.74
CA ALA A 365 4.21 -14.68 22.92
C ALA A 365 3.69 -15.98 22.28
N ALA A 366 4.58 -16.82 21.78
CA ALA A 366 4.24 -18.12 21.19
C ALA A 366 3.70 -19.12 22.25
N GLU A 367 4.30 -19.15 23.44
CA GLU A 367 3.85 -19.98 24.56
C GLU A 367 2.44 -19.59 25.05
N LEU A 368 2.14 -18.29 25.08
CA LEU A 368 0.84 -17.77 25.50
C LEU A 368 -0.26 -17.96 24.43
N SER A 369 0.10 -18.00 23.14
CA SER A 369 -0.85 -18.13 22.05
C SER A 369 -0.24 -18.90 20.86
N PRO A 370 -0.65 -20.17 20.65
CA PRO A 370 -0.18 -20.98 19.52
C PRO A 370 -0.47 -20.36 18.14
N ASP A 371 -1.51 -19.53 18.02
CA ASP A 371 -1.85 -18.84 16.78
C ASP A 371 -0.75 -17.87 16.32
N LEU A 372 0.10 -17.41 17.23
CA LEU A 372 1.24 -16.53 16.94
C LEU A 372 2.52 -17.29 16.62
N GLN A 373 2.53 -18.64 16.67
CA GLN A 373 3.73 -19.45 16.47
C GLN A 373 4.41 -19.14 15.13
N THR A 374 3.65 -19.10 14.03
CA THR A 374 4.22 -18.80 12.70
C THR A 374 4.86 -17.41 12.64
N GLN A 375 4.26 -16.43 13.31
CA GLN A 375 4.81 -15.08 13.38
C GLN A 375 6.07 -15.03 14.27
N ALA A 376 6.07 -15.75 15.38
CA ALA A 376 7.19 -15.88 16.29
C ALA A 376 8.39 -16.56 15.59
N ASP A 377 8.16 -17.66 14.88
CA ASP A 377 9.19 -18.39 14.12
C ASP A 377 9.81 -17.51 13.04
N SER A 378 8.97 -16.76 12.31
CA SER A 378 9.42 -15.78 11.33
C SER A 378 10.31 -14.70 11.97
N MET A 379 9.91 -14.16 13.11
CA MET A 379 10.68 -13.15 13.83
C MET A 379 12.02 -13.71 14.34
N LEU A 380 12.02 -14.90 14.97
CA LEU A 380 13.23 -15.59 15.45
C LEU A 380 14.20 -15.90 14.31
N SER A 381 13.69 -16.39 13.18
CA SER A 381 14.49 -16.67 11.98
C SER A 381 15.11 -15.40 11.39
N SER A 382 14.34 -14.30 11.32
CA SER A 382 14.88 -13.00 10.86
C SER A 382 16.02 -12.50 11.76
N MET A 383 15.87 -12.61 13.08
CA MET A 383 16.92 -12.21 14.02
C MET A 383 18.19 -13.05 13.91
N ALA A 384 18.05 -14.33 13.56
CA ALA A 384 19.19 -15.23 13.34
C ALA A 384 19.94 -14.97 12.02
N THR A 385 19.30 -14.31 11.05
CA THR A 385 19.86 -14.04 9.72
C THR A 385 20.38 -12.60 9.59
N ASP A 386 19.71 -11.63 10.21
CA ASP A 386 20.03 -10.20 10.08
C ASP A 386 21.22 -9.75 10.95
N HIS A 387 21.60 -10.53 11.96
CA HIS A 387 22.72 -10.20 12.84
C HIS A 387 23.86 -11.20 12.66
N PHE A 388 24.97 -10.74 12.09
CA PHE A 388 26.25 -11.48 11.93
C PHE A 388 26.89 -11.95 13.27
N GLY A 389 26.21 -11.76 14.42
CA GLY A 389 26.62 -12.23 15.75
C GLY A 389 26.10 -13.63 16.10
N CYS A 390 26.22 -14.59 15.16
CA CYS A 390 25.61 -15.92 15.14
C CYS A 390 25.96 -16.92 16.28
N LEU A 391 26.25 -16.47 17.52
CA LEU A 391 26.52 -17.37 18.65
C LEU A 391 25.56 -17.24 19.84
N LEU A 392 24.60 -16.30 19.82
CA LEU A 392 23.78 -15.98 21.00
C LEU A 392 22.32 -16.45 20.95
N ILE A 393 21.85 -17.06 19.86
CA ILE A 393 20.49 -17.58 19.76
C ILE A 393 20.56 -19.11 19.68
N PRO A 394 20.10 -19.87 20.69
CA PRO A 394 20.05 -21.32 20.61
C PRO A 394 19.08 -21.75 19.49
N ARG A 395 19.59 -22.47 18.50
CA ARG A 395 18.76 -23.20 17.54
C ARG A 395 18.12 -24.37 18.30
N ARG A 396 16.79 -24.40 18.34
CA ARG A 396 16.04 -25.58 18.78
C ARG A 396 15.74 -26.46 17.58
#